data_AF-A0A5P9D1R5-F1
#
_entry.id   AF-A0A5P9D1R5-F1
#
_cell.length_a   1.000
_cell.length_b   1.000
_cell.length_c   1.000
_cell.angle_alpha   90.00
_cell.angle_beta   90.00
_cell.angle_gamma   90.00
#
_symmetry.space_group_name_H-M   'P 1'
#
loop_
_entity.id
_entity.type
_entity.pdbx_description
1 polymer ?
#
loop_
_entity_poly.entity_id
_entity_poly.type
_entity_poly.pdbx_seq_one_letter_code
_entity_poly.pdbx_strand_id
1 'polypeptide(L)' 'MGISIWQILIIAVVVVLLFGRGKISELMGDVAKGIKSFKKGMAEDDTADAPKTIDHQNSEAAPTAKAEDQTKAS' A
#
# COMPACT_ATOMS: atom_id res chain seq x y z
N MET A 1 26.55 7.70 -21.63
CA MET A 1 25.10 7.96 -21.52
C MET A 1 24.53 6.99 -20.50
N GLY A 2 24.46 7.39 -19.23
CA GLY A 2 24.00 6.52 -18.14
C GLY A 2 22.49 6.43 -18.09
N ILE A 3 21.97 5.40 -17.43
CA ILE A 3 20.54 5.30 -17.12
C ILE A 3 20.19 6.47 -16.19
N SER A 4 19.60 7.50 -16.78
CA SER A 4 19.15 8.66 -16.03
C SER A 4 17.83 8.33 -15.37
N ILE A 5 17.57 8.92 -14.20
CA ILE A 5 16.29 8.77 -13.48
C ILE A 5 15.13 9.05 -14.46
N TRP A 6 15.28 10.06 -15.33
CA TRP A 6 14.34 10.41 -16.39
C TRP A 6 13.99 9.31 -17.42
N GLN A 7 14.82 8.27 -17.58
CA GLN A 7 14.47 7.11 -18.41
C GLN A 7 13.70 6.05 -17.63
N ILE A 8 14.06 5.85 -16.35
CA ILE A 8 13.43 4.84 -15.50
C ILE A 8 11.95 5.14 -15.28
N LEU A 9 11.56 6.38 -14.99
CA LEU A 9 10.13 6.71 -14.85
C LEU A 9 9.34 6.61 -16.16
N ILE A 10 9.92 6.87 -17.33
CA ILE A 10 9.24 6.64 -18.62
C ILE A 10 8.95 5.15 -18.80
N ILE A 11 9.94 4.30 -18.52
CA ILE A 11 9.79 2.85 -18.57
C ILE A 11 8.75 2.37 -17.55
N ALA A 12 8.79 2.90 -16.32
CA ALA A 12 7.84 2.55 -15.27
C ALA A 12 6.40 2.86 -15.66
N VAL A 13 6.14 4.01 -16.30
CA VAL A 13 4.80 4.36 -16.80
C VAL A 13 4.33 3.36 -17.85
N VAL A 14 5.20 2.98 -18.80
CA VAL A 14 4.86 1.99 -19.83
C VAL A 14 4.54 0.63 -19.19
N VAL A 15 5.32 0.18 -18.22
CA VAL A 15 5.07 -1.07 -17.50
C VAL A 15 3.73 -1.02 -16.76
N VAL A 16 3.40 0.10 -16.10
CA VAL A 16 2.12 0.27 -15.41
C VAL A 16 0.93 0.24 -16.38
N LEU A 17 1.08 0.79 -17.60
CA LEU A 17 0.04 0.75 -18.62
C LEU A 17 -0.16 -0.66 -19.20
N LEU A 18 0.92 -1.43 -19.40
CA LEU A 18 0.84 -2.79 -19.95
C LEU A 18 0.28 -3.81 -18.97
N PHE A 19 0.73 -3.75 -17.71
CA PHE A 19 0.33 -4.70 -16.68
C PHE A 19 -0.89 -4.24 -15.87
N GLY A 20 -1.22 -2.94 -15.95
CA GLY A 20 -2.31 -2.32 -15.21
C GLY A 20 -2.00 -2.11 -13.72
N ARG A 21 -2.66 -1.12 -13.12
CA ARG A 21 -2.49 -0.78 -11.69
C ARG A 21 -2.92 -1.89 -10.71
N GLY A 22 -3.88 -2.74 -11.09
CA GLY A 22 -4.43 -3.79 -10.22
C GLY A 22 -3.38 -4.84 -9.86
N LYS A 23 -2.79 -5.46 -10.88
CA LYS A 23 -1.76 -6.51 -10.71
C LYS A 23 -0.52 -5.99 -9.99
N ILE A 24 -0.08 -4.77 -10.30
CA ILE A 24 1.10 -4.16 -9.68
C ILE A 24 0.83 -3.82 -8.21
N SER A 25 -0.38 -3.36 -7.87
CA SER A 25 -0.74 -3.03 -6.49
C SER A 25 -0.82 -4.25 -5.58
N GLU A 26 -1.38 -5.37 -6.07
CA GLU A 26 -1.40 -6.64 -5.34
C GLU A 26 0.03 -7.17 -5.12
N LEU A 27 0.83 -7.24 -6.18
CA LEU A 27 2.22 -7.72 -6.11
C LEU A 27 3.09 -6.84 -5.21
N MET A 28 2.96 -5.51 -5.33
CA MET A 28 3.73 -4.59 -4.50
C MET A 28 3.26 -4.60 -3.03
N GLY A 29 2.00 -4.93 -2.76
CA GLY A 29 1.51 -5.16 -1.40
C GLY A 29 2.21 -6.35 -0.72
N ASP A 30 2.38 -7.46 -1.42
CA ASP A 30 3.06 -8.64 -0.87
C ASP A 30 4.58 -8.44 -0.77
N VAL A 31 5.19 -7.77 -1.75
CA VAL A 31 6.60 -7.36 -1.68
C VAL A 31 6.84 -6.40 -0.51
N ALA A 32 5.96 -5.42 -0.29
CA ALA A 32 6.06 -4.48 0.83
C ALA A 32 5.95 -5.18 2.18
N LYS A 33 5.05 -6.17 2.34
CA LYS A 33 4.97 -6.99 3.55
C LYS A 33 6.26 -7.78 3.78
N GLY A 34 6.82 -8.41 2.74
CA GLY A 34 8.08 -9.15 2.82
C GLY A 34 9.26 -8.26 3.24
N ILE A 35 9.40 -7.09 2.61
CA ILE A 35 10.45 -6.12 2.95
C ILE A 35 10.24 -5.55 4.36
N LYS A 36 9.00 -5.30 4.78
CA LYS A 36 8.69 -4.80 6.13
C LYS A 36 9.07 -5.82 7.21
N SER A 37 8.76 -7.10 7.01
CA SER A 37 9.15 -8.19 7.90
C SER A 37 10.67 -8.38 7.93
N PHE A 38 11.33 -8.27 6.77
CA PHE A 38 12.79 -8.33 6.69
C PHE A 38 13.45 -7.17 7.45
N LYS A 39 12.95 -5.94 7.26
CA LYS A 39 13.42 -4.74 7.97
C LYS A 39 13.18 -4.83 9.47
N LYS A 40 12.03 -5.36 9.90
CA LYS A 40 11.68 -5.56 11.31
C LYS A 40 12.58 -6.62 11.94
N GLY A 41 12.82 -7.74 11.27
CA GLY A 41 13.74 -8.78 11.74
C GLY A 41 15.18 -8.28 11.87
N MET A 42 15.69 -7.52 10.90
CA MET A 42 17.00 -6.88 11.02
C MET A 42 17.06 -5.83 12.14
N ALA A 43 15.97 -5.07 12.35
CA ALA A 43 15.92 -4.05 13.40
C ALA A 43 15.77 -4.65 14.81
N GLU A 44 15.17 -5.83 14.96
CA GLU A 44 15.14 -6.57 16.23
C GLU A 44 16.51 -7.13 16.62
N ASP A 45 17.36 -7.47 15.65
CA ASP A 45 18.76 -7.89 15.90
C ASP A 45 19.63 -6.71 16.38
N ASP A 46 19.39 -5.50 15.85
CA ASP A 46 20.13 -4.27 16.19
C ASP A 46 19.55 -3.50 17.39
N THR A 47 18.32 -3.79 17.82
CA THR A 47 17.65 -3.01 18.87
C THR A 47 16.68 -3.89 19.68
N ALA A 48 17.22 -4.59 20.68
CA ALA A 48 16.42 -4.94 21.84
C ALA A 48 15.83 -3.64 22.41
N ASP A 49 14.52 -3.62 22.67
CA ASP A 49 13.70 -2.50 23.18
C ASP A 49 13.15 -1.48 22.14
N ALA A 50 12.07 -1.85 21.43
CA ALA A 50 10.92 -0.96 21.19
C ALA A 50 9.72 -1.71 20.56
N PRO A 51 8.57 -1.85 21.25
CA PRO A 51 7.37 -2.42 20.65
C PRO A 51 6.70 -1.37 19.75
N LYS A 52 6.77 -1.54 18.43
CA LYS A 52 5.96 -0.78 17.48
C LYS A 52 4.75 -1.62 17.06
N THR A 53 3.59 -1.11 17.43
CA THR A 53 2.24 -1.65 17.24
C THR A 53 2.00 -2.03 15.78
N ILE A 54 1.42 -3.22 15.58
CA ILE A 54 0.87 -3.61 14.28
C ILE A 54 -0.53 -2.98 14.20
N ASP A 55 -0.61 -1.78 13.64
CA ASP A 55 -1.87 -1.19 13.20
C ASP A 55 -2.41 -2.00 12.02
N HIS A 56 -3.38 -2.86 12.33
CA HIS A 56 -4.29 -3.48 11.37
C HIS A 56 -5.27 -2.40 10.88
N GLN A 57 -4.84 -1.53 9.96
CA GLN A 57 -5.78 -0.82 9.11
C GLN A 57 -6.21 -1.77 7.99
N ASN A 58 -7.22 -2.58 8.32
CA ASN A 58 -8.11 -3.16 7.33
C ASN A 58 -8.61 -2.01 6.43
N SER A 59 -8.33 -2.09 5.13
CA SER A 59 -9.05 -1.28 4.14
C SER A 59 -10.52 -1.72 4.13
N GLU A 60 -11.29 -1.19 5.07
CA GLU A 60 -12.72 -1.00 4.87
C GLU A 60 -12.86 0.01 3.73
N ALA A 61 -13.34 -0.49 2.59
CA ALA A 61 -13.68 0.32 1.44
C ALA A 61 -14.69 1.41 1.83
N ALA A 62 -14.60 2.54 1.16
CA ALA A 62 -15.28 3.79 1.43
C ALA A 62 -16.81 3.72 1.67
N PRO A 63 -17.36 4.69 2.44
CA PRO A 63 -18.79 4.83 2.68
C PRO A 63 -19.47 5.41 1.44
N THR A 64 -20.60 4.85 1.01
CA THR A 64 -21.76 5.57 0.41
C THR A 64 -22.81 4.57 -0.05
N ALA A 65 -23.73 4.22 0.84
CA ALA A 65 -25.04 3.69 0.48
C ALA A 65 -26.10 4.34 1.39
N LYS A 66 -26.49 5.54 0.97
CA LYS A 66 -27.85 6.10 1.04
C LYS A 66 -28.80 5.47 2.09
N ALA A 67 -28.87 6.09 3.27
CA ALA A 67 -30.00 5.96 4.19
C ALA A 67 -30.73 7.32 4.22
N GLU A 68 -31.71 7.47 3.34
CA GLU A 68 -32.76 8.47 3.46
C GLU A 68 -33.74 7.97 4.53
N ASP A 69 -33.67 8.51 5.75
CA ASP A 69 -34.76 8.41 6.73
C ASP A 69 -35.03 9.81 7.30
N GLN A 70 -35.93 10.53 6.66
CA GLN A 70 -36.65 11.66 7.26
C GLN A 70 -38.02 11.16 7.71
N THR A 71 -38.03 10.40 8.81
CA THR A 71 -39.25 10.18 9.59
C THR A 71 -39.27 11.22 10.72
N LYS A 72 -39.81 12.42 10.45
CA LYS A 72 -40.34 13.33 11.49
C LYS A 72 -41.22 14.43 10.92
N ALA A 73 -42.53 14.17 10.77
CA ALA A 73 -43.62 15.13 10.99
C ALA A 73 -44.98 14.47 10.73
N SER A 74 -45.55 13.86 11.77
CA SER A 74 -47.00 13.72 11.97
C SER A 74 -47.25 13.80 13.46
#